data_AF-A0A9D2P6M1-F1
#
_entry.id   AF-A0A9D2P6M1-F1
#
_cell.length_a   1.000
_cell.length_b   1.000
_cell.length_c   1.000
_cell.angle_alpha   90.00
_cell.angle_beta   90.00
_cell.angle_gamma   90.00
#
_symmetry.space_group_name_H-M   'P 1'
#
loop_
_entity.id
_entity.type
_entity.pdbx_description
1 polymer ?
#
loop_
_entity_poly.entity_id
_entity_poly.type
_entity_poly.pdbx_seq_one_letter_code
_entity_poly.pdbx_strand_id
1 'polypeptide(L)' 'MTINILRKGDRVINVTSDFIAVERKGGEVDIIPIFKDGEIIRVDPENIVTIGYGDNIAQTKAGDVTITTF' A
#
# COMPACT_ATOMS: atom_id res chain seq x y z
N MET A 1 -4.73 21.34 2.96
CA MET A 1 -3.54 20.60 2.49
C MET A 1 -4.01 19.49 1.57
N THR A 2 -3.35 19.31 0.42
CA THR A 2 -3.69 18.28 -0.56
C THR A 2 -2.43 17.52 -0.92
N ILE A 3 -2.48 16.18 -0.89
CA ILE A 3 -1.34 15.32 -1.20
C ILE A 3 -1.64 14.57 -2.50
N ASN A 4 -0.85 14.82 -3.54
CA ASN A 4 -1.08 14.30 -4.89
C ASN A 4 -0.43 12.92 -5.07
N ILE A 5 -1.04 11.88 -4.50
CA ILE A 5 -0.57 10.49 -4.57
C ILE A 5 -1.20 9.65 -5.70
N LEU A 6 -2.19 10.21 -6.40
CA LEU A 6 -2.95 9.52 -7.45
C LEU A 6 -2.54 10.01 -8.84
N ARG A 7 -2.49 9.07 -9.79
CA ARG A 7 -2.42 9.36 -11.23
C ARG A 7 -3.80 9.16 -11.86
N LYS A 8 -3.97 9.66 -13.09
CA LYS A 8 -5.24 9.49 -13.84
C LYS A 8 -5.55 7.99 -14.01
N GLY A 9 -6.69 7.57 -13.47
CA GLY A 9 -7.15 6.17 -13.51
C GLY A 9 -6.86 5.38 -12.23
N ASP A 10 -6.14 5.95 -11.27
CA ASP A 10 -6.00 5.36 -9.94
C ASP A 10 -7.24 5.64 -9.09
N ARG A 11 -7.47 4.79 -8.08
CA ARG A 11 -8.59 4.90 -7.15
C ARG A 11 -8.14 4.60 -5.73
N VAL A 12 -8.51 5.47 -4.78
CA VAL A 12 -8.38 5.14 -3.36
C VAL A 12 -9.47 4.14 -3.00
N ILE A 13 -9.06 2.98 -2.45
CA ILE A 13 -9.98 1.91 -2.05
C ILE A 13 -10.09 1.78 -0.53
N ASN A 14 -9.10 2.23 0.23
CA ASN A 14 -9.14 2.27 1.69
C ASN A 14 -8.19 3.36 2.25
N VAL A 15 -8.51 3.89 3.43
CA VAL A 15 -7.68 4.83 4.20
C VAL A 15 -7.76 4.42 5.67
N THR A 16 -6.61 4.21 6.30
CA THR A 16 -6.47 3.93 7.74
C THR A 16 -5.65 5.02 8.42
N SER A 17 -5.36 4.88 9.72
CA SER A 17 -4.41 5.76 10.41
C SER A 17 -2.97 5.57 9.96
N ASP A 18 -2.67 4.43 9.32
CA ASP A 18 -1.31 3.95 9.10
C ASP A 18 -0.97 3.85 7.61
N PHE A 19 -1.97 3.71 6.72
CA PHE A 19 -1.75 3.65 5.27
C PHE A 19 -2.97 4.06 4.44
N ILE A 20 -2.72 4.32 3.16
CA ILE A 20 -3.72 4.50 2.11
C ILE A 20 -3.54 3.36 1.10
N ALA A 21 -4.61 2.65 0.78
CA ALA A 21 -4.62 1.66 -0.29
C ALA A 21 -5.13 2.30 -1.59
N VAL A 22 -4.30 2.25 -2.64
CA VAL A 22 -4.59 2.81 -3.95
C VAL A 22 -4.58 1.70 -5.00
N GLU A 23 -5.73 1.42 -5.58
CA GLU A 23 -5.83 0.62 -6.80
C GLU A 23 -5.28 1.44 -7.97
N ARG A 24 -4.22 0.93 -8.60
CA ARG A 24 -3.64 1.49 -9.80
C ARG A 24 -4.49 1.12 -11.01
N LYS A 25 -4.37 1.88 -12.09
CA LYS A 25 -5.08 1.59 -13.35
C LYS A 25 -4.93 0.13 -13.84
N GLY A 26 -3.81 -0.52 -13.52
CA GLY A 26 -3.54 -1.92 -13.88
C GLY A 26 -4.21 -2.99 -13.00
N GLY A 27 -4.94 -2.58 -11.95
CA GLY A 27 -5.59 -3.48 -10.98
C GLY A 27 -4.71 -3.88 -9.79
N GLU A 28 -3.41 -3.58 -9.84
CA GLU A 28 -2.50 -3.71 -8.70
C GLU A 28 -2.86 -2.69 -7.60
N VAL A 29 -2.52 -3.01 -6.36
CA VAL A 29 -2.82 -2.15 -5.21
C VAL A 29 -1.54 -1.71 -4.53
N ASP A 30 -1.30 -0.40 -4.46
CA ASP A 30 -0.24 0.17 -3.65
C ASP A 30 -0.74 0.45 -2.23
N ILE A 31 -0.01 -0.06 -1.25
CA ILE A 31 -0.14 0.30 0.16
C ILE A 31 0.87 1.41 0.44
N ILE A 32 0.34 2.61 0.63
CA ILE A 32 1.12 3.84 0.83
C ILE A 32 1.10 4.19 2.32
N PRO A 33 2.20 3.99 3.07
CA PRO A 33 2.21 4.30 4.49
C PRO A 33 2.03 5.79 4.74
N ILE A 34 1.33 6.10 5.83
CA ILE A 34 1.19 7.45 6.34
C ILE A 34 1.58 7.47 7.81
N PHE A 35 2.17 8.58 8.24
CA PHE A 35 2.49 8.81 9.63
C PHE A 35 2.07 10.21 10.05
N LYS A 36 1.77 10.35 11.32
CA LYS A 36 1.46 11.64 11.93
C LYS A 36 2.74 12.26 12.49
N ASP A 37 3.05 13.46 12.06
CA ASP A 37 4.03 14.33 12.69
C ASP A 37 3.28 15.51 13.33
N GLY A 38 2.93 15.35 14.61
CA GLY A 38 2.01 16.24 15.30
C GLY A 38 0.60 16.21 14.68
N GLU A 39 0.11 17.36 14.23
CA GLU A 39 -1.19 17.49 13.55
C GLU A 39 -1.10 17.26 12.02
N ILE A 40 0.11 17.04 11.49
CA ILE A 40 0.33 16.91 10.05
C ILE A 40 0.40 15.44 9.66
N ILE A 41 -0.42 15.05 8.68
CA ILE A 41 -0.30 13.74 8.03
C ILE A 41 0.76 13.84 6.93
N ARG A 42 1.73 12.93 6.98
CA ARG A 42 2.76 12.76 5.95
C ARG A 42 2.65 11.39 5.30
N VAL A 43 3.02 11.35 4.03
CA VAL A 43 3.16 10.11 3.25
C VAL A 43 4.62 9.70 3.27
N ASP A 44 4.88 8.40 3.39
CA ASP A 44 6.19 7.81 3.21
C ASP A 44 6.31 7.17 1.81
N PRO A 45 6.91 7.87 0.84
CA PRO A 45 7.03 7.35 -0.52
C PRO A 45 8.12 6.28 -0.65
N GLU A 46 9.02 6.13 0.33
CA GLU A 46 10.14 5.17 0.25
C GLU A 46 9.71 3.75 0.63
N ASN A 47 8.62 3.62 1.41
CA ASN A 47 8.12 2.34 1.93
C ASN A 47 6.78 1.90 1.32
N ILE A 48 6.51 2.28 0.06
CA ILE A 48 5.32 1.82 -0.67
C ILE A 48 5.45 0.33 -1.00
N VAL A 49 4.42 -0.46 -0.66
CA VAL A 49 4.32 -1.88 -1.01
C VAL A 49 3.26 -2.08 -2.08
N THR A 50 3.62 -2.68 -3.21
CA THR A 50 2.67 -3.02 -4.29
C THR A 50 2.21 -4.47 -4.17
N ILE A 51 0.90 -4.67 -4.11
CA ILE A 51 0.21 -5.97 -4.20
C ILE A 51 -0.21 -6.17 -5.65
N GLY A 52 0.53 -7.02 -6.37
CA GLY A 52 0.23 -7.41 -7.75
C GLY A 52 -0.52 -8.75 -7.86
N TYR A 53 -0.87 -9.12 -9.08
CA TYR A 53 -1.47 -10.42 -9.40
C TYR A 53 -0.40 -11.52 -9.44
N GLY A 54 -0.69 -12.68 -8.86
CA GLY A 54 0.17 -13.86 -8.94
C GLY A 54 -0.43 -15.05 -8.17
N ASP A 55 0.15 -16.24 -8.35
CA ASP A 55 -0.33 -17.50 -7.73
C ASP A 55 0.16 -17.70 -6.28
N ASN A 56 0.76 -16.67 -5.69
CA ASN A 56 1.47 -16.76 -4.41
C ASN A 56 0.51 -16.68 -3.21
N ILE A 57 0.71 -17.57 -2.22
CA ILE A 57 0.07 -17.48 -0.90
C ILE A 57 1.09 -16.87 0.07
N ALA A 58 0.82 -15.68 0.59
CA ALA A 58 1.58 -15.12 1.71
C ALA A 58 1.02 -15.68 3.03
N GLN A 59 1.69 -16.69 3.60
CA GLN A 59 1.43 -17.16 4.96
C GLN A 59 2.50 -16.63 5.90
N THR A 60 2.11 -15.78 6.84
CA THR A 60 2.97 -15.35 7.94
C THR A 60 2.75 -16.29 9.13
N LYS A 61 3.75 -17.09 9.49
CA LYS A 61 3.83 -17.66 10.84
C LYS A 61 4.61 -16.64 11.68
N ALA A 62 4.17 -16.38 12.91
CA ALA A 62 4.84 -15.42 13.79
C ALA A 62 6.36 -15.73 13.85
N GLY A 63 7.17 -14.89 13.22
CA GLY A 63 8.63 -15.02 13.16
C GLY A 63 9.23 -15.12 11.76
N ASP A 64 8.54 -15.70 10.77
CA ASP A 64 9.10 -15.95 9.44
C ASP A 64 8.06 -15.78 8.31
N VAL A 65 8.46 -15.10 7.23
CA VAL A 65 7.69 -15.00 5.98
C VAL A 65 8.18 -16.07 5.03
N THR A 66 7.32 -17.05 4.70
CA THR A 66 7.60 -18.02 3.63
C THR A 66 6.79 -17.63 2.40
N ILE A 67 7.48 -17.35 1.28
CA ILE A 67 6.87 -17.15 -0.03
C ILE A 67 6.98 -18.45 -0.80
N THR A 68 5.85 -19.04 -1.19
CA THR A 68 5.81 -20.24 -2.05
C THR A 68 5.30 -19.85 -3.43
N THR A 69 6.15 -20.06 -4.43
CA THR A 69 5.85 -19.96 -5.86
C THR A 69 5.67 -21.37 -6.43
N PHE A 70 4.62 -21.60 -7.24
CA PHE A 70 4.40 -22.87 -7.95
C PHE A 70 5.00 -22.85 -9.36
#